data_AF-A0A6S7L4Z8-F1
#
_entry.id   AF-A0A6S7L4Z8-F1
#
_cell.length_a   1.000
_cell.length_b   1.000
_cell.length_c   1.000
_cell.angle_alpha   90.00
_cell.angle_beta   90.00
_cell.angle_gamma   90.00
#
_symmetry.space_group_name_H-M   'P 1'
#
loop_
_entity.id
_entity.type
_entity.pdbx_description
1 polymer ?
#
loop_
_entity_poly.entity_id
_entity_poly.type
_entity_poly.pdbx_seq_one_letter_code
_entity_poly.pdbx_strand_id
1 'polypeptide(L)'
;HGKLLVNIKKVNGMLNDGASIEKLEQARDALDLEMENFGEAHGKYNCMLSSTEDKDQSYQWFDTRNREYYRCRLKVCERIHALERELYSKPNSNRSSMQSKSSSSSAHSRRVKAVATAAKLEVEMKFLDQETELKRLQILKQIEMANAEERAMLKIQEEEVAIPSYDDINKNIDKVVP
;
A
#
# COMPACT_ATOMS: atom_id res chain seq x y z
N HIS A 1 -20.91 24.99 14.19
CA HIS A 1 -19.47 25.13 13.87
C HIS A 1 -18.76 23.83 14.21
N GLY A 2 -18.22 23.15 13.19
CA GLY A 2 -17.86 21.72 13.25
C GLY A 2 -16.70 21.39 14.20
N LYS A 3 -16.87 20.31 14.96
CA LYS A 3 -15.90 19.72 15.90
C LYS A 3 -14.53 19.46 15.25
N LEU A 4 -14.50 19.08 13.97
CA LEU A 4 -13.28 19.00 13.15
C LEU A 4 -12.45 20.30 13.16
N LEU A 5 -13.08 21.48 13.04
CA LEU A 5 -12.36 22.76 13.03
C LEU A 5 -11.79 23.14 14.40
N VAL A 6 -12.49 22.75 15.47
CA VAL A 6 -11.99 22.93 16.83
C VAL A 6 -10.74 22.07 17.05
N ASN A 7 -10.78 20.81 16.58
CA ASN A 7 -9.63 19.92 16.63
C ASN A 7 -8.46 20.43 15.79
N ILE A 8 -8.70 20.90 14.56
CA ILE A 8 -7.66 21.53 13.72
C ILE A 8 -7.00 22.71 14.44
N LYS A 9 -7.79 23.59 15.06
CA LYS A 9 -7.23 24.72 15.84
C LYS A 9 -6.39 24.25 17.03
N LYS A 10 -6.87 23.26 17.77
CA LYS A 10 -6.14 22.66 18.90
C LYS A 10 -4.80 22.08 18.46
N VAL A 11 -4.80 21.28 17.39
CA VAL A 11 -3.59 20.69 16.80
C VAL A 11 -2.61 21.77 16.35
N ASN A 12 -3.09 22.83 15.68
CA ASN A 12 -2.24 23.95 15.29
C ASN A 12 -1.63 24.68 16.49
N GLY A 13 -2.34 24.80 17.61
CA GLY A 13 -1.77 25.30 18.87
C GLY A 13 -0.62 24.42 19.37
N MET A 14 -0.84 23.10 19.43
CA MET A 14 0.19 22.13 19.85
C MET A 14 1.44 22.16 18.96
N LEU A 15 1.29 22.43 17.66
CA LEU A 15 2.40 22.62 16.74
C LEU A 15 3.25 23.85 17.08
N ASN A 16 2.61 24.94 17.48
CA ASN A 16 3.30 26.18 17.87
C ASN A 16 3.97 26.05 19.25
N ASP A 17 3.37 25.30 20.17
CA ASP A 17 3.85 25.13 21.54
C ASP A 17 5.01 24.11 21.67
N GLY A 18 5.43 23.49 20.57
CA GLY A 18 6.54 22.53 20.57
C GLY A 18 6.22 21.22 21.29
N ALA A 19 5.00 20.69 21.11
CA ALA A 19 4.58 19.44 21.72
C ALA A 19 5.50 18.25 21.37
N SER A 20 5.56 17.25 22.27
CA SER A 20 6.32 16.00 22.06
C SER A 20 5.72 15.16 20.93
N ILE A 21 6.55 14.28 20.35
CA ILE A 21 6.15 13.36 19.26
C ILE A 21 4.88 12.58 19.65
N GLU A 22 4.87 11.93 20.81
CA GLU A 22 3.72 11.14 21.28
C GLU A 22 2.42 11.95 21.34
N LYS A 23 2.49 13.21 21.81
CA LYS A 23 1.32 14.09 21.88
C LYS A 23 0.84 14.50 20.49
N LEU A 24 1.76 14.70 19.55
CA LEU A 24 1.43 15.03 18.17
C LEU A 24 0.81 13.83 17.44
N GLU A 25 1.29 12.62 17.70
CA GLU A 25 0.71 11.37 17.18
C GLU A 25 -0.71 11.15 17.70
N GLN A 26 -0.91 11.26 19.02
CA GLN A 26 -2.25 11.16 19.62
C GLN A 26 -3.21 12.23 19.06
N ALA A 27 -2.72 13.45 18.85
CA ALA A 27 -3.51 14.52 18.29
C ALA A 27 -3.84 14.29 16.81
N ARG A 28 -2.93 13.70 16.03
CA ARG A 28 -3.16 13.23 14.66
C ARG A 28 -4.23 12.14 14.63
N ASP A 29 -4.09 11.11 15.45
CA ASP A 29 -5.02 9.98 15.44
C ASP A 29 -6.44 10.42 15.84
N ALA A 30 -6.56 11.33 16.82
CA ALA A 30 -7.83 11.94 17.19
C ALA A 30 -8.41 12.82 16.06
N LEU A 31 -7.57 13.48 15.27
CA LEU A 31 -7.97 14.27 14.11
C LEU A 31 -8.46 13.37 12.96
N ASP A 32 -7.76 12.28 12.68
CA ASP A 32 -8.09 11.30 11.65
C ASP A 32 -9.44 10.62 11.97
N LEU A 33 -9.67 10.22 13.24
CA LEU A 33 -10.95 9.69 13.70
C LEU A 33 -12.10 10.69 13.55
N GLU A 34 -11.87 11.96 13.86
CA GLU A 34 -12.90 13.01 13.69
C GLU A 34 -13.21 13.25 12.21
N MET A 35 -12.21 13.14 11.33
CA MET A 35 -12.41 13.27 9.88
C MET A 35 -13.23 12.09 9.32
N GLU A 36 -13.00 10.88 9.81
CA GLU A 36 -13.80 9.70 9.45
C GLU A 36 -15.28 9.88 9.86
N ASN A 37 -15.53 10.26 11.12
CA ASN A 37 -16.89 10.54 11.62
C ASN A 37 -17.58 11.65 10.81
N PHE A 38 -16.83 12.69 10.47
CA PHE A 38 -17.33 13.78 9.64
C PHE A 38 -17.65 13.33 8.22
N GLY A 39 -16.81 12.47 7.62
CA GLY A 39 -17.05 11.84 6.32
C GLY A 39 -18.30 10.96 6.32
N GLU A 40 -18.50 10.14 7.35
CA GLU A 40 -19.69 9.31 7.48
C GLU A 40 -20.97 10.15 7.60
N ALA A 41 -20.93 11.20 8.43
CA ALA A 41 -22.05 12.12 8.60
C ALA A 41 -22.37 12.88 7.29
N HIS A 42 -21.34 13.29 6.55
CA HIS A 42 -21.49 13.91 5.23
C HIS A 42 -22.10 12.95 4.22
N GLY A 43 -21.63 11.69 4.16
CA GLY A 43 -22.20 10.66 3.31
C GLY A 43 -23.69 10.45 3.57
N LYS A 44 -24.08 10.31 4.85
CA LYS A 44 -25.49 10.18 5.27
C LYS A 44 -26.31 11.41 4.87
N TYR A 45 -25.79 12.61 5.12
CA TYR A 45 -26.45 13.86 4.71
C TYR A 45 -26.66 13.93 3.20
N ASN A 46 -25.62 13.61 2.42
CA ASN A 46 -25.65 13.67 0.97
C ASN A 46 -26.62 12.65 0.35
N CYS A 47 -26.79 11.48 0.97
CA CYS A 47 -27.82 10.51 0.57
C CYS A 47 -29.25 11.01 0.75
N MET A 48 -29.50 11.94 1.67
CA MET A 48 -30.83 12.53 1.89
C MET A 48 -31.15 13.65 0.89
N LEU A 49 -30.14 14.19 0.21
CA LEU A 49 -30.34 15.21 -0.82
C LEU A 49 -30.92 14.59 -2.09
N SER A 50 -31.95 15.23 -2.64
CA SER A 50 -32.62 14.78 -3.86
C SER A 50 -32.18 15.57 -5.10
N SER A 51 -31.86 16.85 -4.94
CA SER A 51 -31.35 17.71 -6.02
C SER A 51 -29.87 17.45 -6.27
N THR A 52 -29.47 17.43 -7.53
CA THR A 52 -28.05 17.40 -7.93
C THR A 52 -27.32 18.68 -7.52
N GLU A 53 -27.98 19.83 -7.58
CA GLU A 53 -27.37 21.11 -7.21
C GLU A 53 -27.02 21.17 -5.71
N ASP A 54 -27.92 20.66 -4.85
CA ASP A 54 -27.66 20.60 -3.40
C ASP A 54 -26.54 19.62 -3.07
N LYS A 55 -26.44 18.51 -3.81
CA LYS A 55 -25.33 17.55 -3.69
C LYS A 55 -24.00 18.19 -4.09
N ASP A 56 -23.97 18.93 -5.19
CA ASP A 56 -22.77 19.62 -5.64
C ASP A 56 -22.31 20.67 -4.63
N GLN A 57 -23.24 21.46 -4.07
CA GLN A 57 -22.91 22.42 -3.01
C GLN A 57 -22.41 21.72 -1.73
N SER A 58 -23.04 20.59 -1.36
CA SER A 58 -22.62 19.75 -0.24
C SER A 58 -21.20 19.22 -0.42
N TYR A 59 -20.85 18.74 -1.61
CA TYR A 59 -19.50 18.27 -1.93
C TYR A 59 -18.48 19.41 -1.91
N GLN A 60 -18.77 20.57 -2.52
CA GLN A 60 -17.86 21.72 -2.49
C GLN A 60 -17.55 22.19 -1.07
N TRP A 61 -18.56 22.19 -0.20
CA TRP A 61 -18.38 22.54 1.20
C TRP A 61 -17.50 21.50 1.93
N PHE A 62 -17.75 20.21 1.70
CA PHE A 62 -16.95 19.11 2.27
C PHE A 62 -15.50 19.17 1.81
N ASP A 63 -15.24 19.37 0.52
CA ASP A 63 -13.90 19.48 -0.06
C ASP A 63 -13.09 20.62 0.56
N THR A 64 -13.75 21.74 0.82
CA THR A 64 -13.10 22.88 1.49
C THR A 64 -12.64 22.49 2.91
N ARG A 65 -13.48 21.76 3.67
CA ARG A 65 -13.11 21.26 5.00
C ARG A 65 -12.02 20.19 4.93
N ASN A 66 -12.14 19.27 3.97
CA ASN A 66 -11.18 18.19 3.76
C ASN A 66 -9.79 18.73 3.44
N ARG A 67 -9.71 19.78 2.61
CA ARG A 67 -8.45 20.47 2.32
C ARG A 67 -7.80 21.09 3.57
N GLU A 68 -8.58 21.67 4.48
CA GLU A 68 -8.05 22.20 5.74
C GLU A 68 -7.52 21.10 6.66
N TYR A 69 -8.24 19.97 6.74
CA TYR A 69 -7.79 18.77 7.44
C TYR A 69 -6.45 18.27 6.90
N TYR A 70 -6.34 18.03 5.58
CA TYR A 70 -5.10 17.52 4.98
C TYR A 70 -3.91 18.45 5.22
N ARG A 71 -4.11 19.77 5.13
CA ARG A 71 -3.07 20.75 5.43
C ARG A 71 -2.61 20.68 6.89
N CYS A 72 -3.54 20.51 7.84
CA CYS A 72 -3.21 20.39 9.26
C CYS A 72 -2.46 19.08 9.52
N ARG A 73 -2.99 17.96 9.02
CA ARG A 73 -2.38 16.63 9.16
C ARG A 73 -0.97 16.58 8.60
N LEU A 74 -0.75 17.16 7.41
CA LEU A 74 0.58 17.22 6.79
C LEU A 74 1.59 17.94 7.70
N LYS A 75 1.22 19.10 8.26
CA LYS A 75 2.08 19.85 9.18
C LYS A 75 2.43 19.04 10.43
N VAL A 76 1.49 18.25 10.95
CA VAL A 76 1.75 17.35 12.08
C VAL A 76 2.78 16.29 11.72
N CYS A 77 2.60 15.62 10.57
CA CYS A 77 3.56 14.63 10.09
C CYS A 77 4.95 15.25 9.85
N GLU A 78 5.02 16.42 9.20
CA GLU A 78 6.28 17.14 8.99
C GLU A 78 6.98 17.47 10.31
N ARG A 79 6.22 17.91 11.33
CA ARG A 79 6.78 18.22 12.65
C ARG A 79 7.28 16.98 13.38
N ILE A 80 6.52 15.89 13.35
CA ILE A 80 6.94 14.59 13.91
C ILE A 80 8.24 14.16 13.24
N HIS A 81 8.30 14.14 11.90
CA HIS A 81 9.50 13.76 11.17
C HIS A 81 10.70 14.70 11.43
N ALA A 82 10.46 16.00 11.64
CA ALA A 82 11.52 16.92 12.04
C ALA A 82 12.09 16.56 13.43
N LEU A 83 11.22 16.29 14.41
CA LEU A 83 11.61 15.89 15.76
C LEU A 83 12.32 14.52 15.77
N GLU A 84 11.82 13.55 15.01
CA GLU A 84 12.48 12.26 14.81
C GLU A 84 13.88 12.46 14.22
N ARG A 85 13.99 13.26 13.15
CA ARG A 85 15.31 13.60 12.59
C ARG A 85 16.22 14.26 13.61
N GLU A 86 15.74 15.16 14.45
CA GLU A 86 16.57 15.77 15.51
C GLU A 86 17.07 14.74 16.54
N LEU A 87 16.22 13.78 16.92
CA LEU A 87 16.58 12.68 17.80
C LEU A 87 17.64 11.75 17.18
N TYR A 88 17.47 11.41 15.91
CA TYR A 88 18.38 10.50 15.19
C TYR A 88 19.61 11.20 14.58
N SER A 89 19.56 12.52 14.38
CA SER A 89 20.61 13.29 13.70
C SER A 89 21.51 14.07 14.62
N LYS A 90 21.41 13.97 15.96
CA LYS A 90 22.35 14.58 16.92
C LYS A 90 23.80 14.49 16.40
N PRO A 91 24.37 15.57 15.83
CA PRO A 91 25.78 15.62 15.55
C PRO A 91 26.44 16.14 16.82
N ASN A 92 27.52 15.52 17.26
CA ASN A 92 28.47 16.22 18.11
C ASN A 92 28.76 17.58 17.42
N SER A 93 28.45 18.67 18.10
CA SER A 93 28.83 20.01 17.68
C SER A 93 30.34 20.02 17.43
N ASN A 94 30.75 20.34 16.21
CA ASN A 94 31.83 21.30 15.89
C ASN A 94 32.12 21.25 14.40
N ARG A 95 31.42 22.10 13.66
CA ARG A 95 31.81 22.52 12.33
C ARG A 95 32.76 23.70 12.47
N SER A 96 34.01 23.42 12.84
CA SER A 96 35.13 24.32 12.63
C SER A 96 36.37 23.48 12.38
N SER A 97 37.02 23.81 11.27
CA SER A 97 38.36 23.45 10.84
C SER A 97 39.26 22.81 11.91
N MET A 98 40.02 21.81 11.44
CA MET A 98 41.23 21.21 12.02
C MET A 98 41.05 19.76 12.49
N GLN A 99 41.37 18.86 11.56
CA GLN A 99 42.33 17.77 11.75
C GLN A 99 42.46 17.26 13.20
N SER A 100 41.76 16.19 13.53
CA SER A 100 42.10 15.31 14.66
C SER A 100 41.50 13.93 14.43
N LYS A 101 42.37 12.97 14.09
CA LYS A 101 42.12 11.54 14.24
C LYS A 101 41.96 11.23 15.74
N SER A 102 41.06 10.29 16.07
CA SER A 102 40.73 9.74 17.42
C SER A 102 39.81 10.65 18.27
N SER A 103 38.75 10.21 18.95
CA SER A 103 38.58 8.99 19.75
C SER A 103 37.10 8.67 20.07
N SER A 104 36.82 7.39 20.33
CA SER A 104 35.66 6.85 21.09
C SER A 104 34.27 6.80 20.44
N SER A 105 34.12 6.00 19.38
CA SER A 105 32.83 5.34 19.14
C SER A 105 32.62 4.29 20.23
N SER A 106 31.73 4.56 21.19
CA SER A 106 31.42 3.59 22.25
C SER A 106 31.01 2.24 21.65
N ALA A 107 31.36 1.13 22.32
CA ALA A 107 30.99 -0.20 21.87
C ALA A 107 29.46 -0.35 21.71
N HIS A 108 28.69 0.39 22.50
CA HIS A 108 27.24 0.47 22.37
C HIS A 108 26.81 1.09 21.03
N SER A 109 27.39 2.22 20.62
CA SER A 109 27.07 2.85 19.32
C SER A 109 27.36 1.93 18.13
N ARG A 110 28.49 1.20 18.17
CA ARG A 110 28.82 0.20 17.13
C ARG A 110 27.82 -0.95 17.11
N ARG A 111 27.41 -1.44 18.28
CA ARG A 111 26.39 -2.51 18.39
C ARG A 111 25.04 -2.07 17.84
N VAL A 112 24.56 -0.88 18.20
CA VAL A 112 23.29 -0.35 17.69
C VAL A 112 23.33 -0.21 16.16
N LYS A 113 24.43 0.34 15.61
CA LYS A 113 24.61 0.42 14.15
C LYS A 113 24.63 -0.95 13.49
N ALA A 114 25.35 -1.93 14.06
CA ALA A 114 25.41 -3.29 13.54
C ALA A 114 24.04 -3.99 13.56
N VAL A 115 23.27 -3.83 14.64
CA VAL A 115 21.90 -4.37 14.76
C VAL A 115 20.97 -3.71 13.74
N ALA A 116 21.04 -2.39 13.59
CA ALA A 116 20.23 -1.68 12.60
C ALA A 116 20.55 -2.12 11.16
N THR A 117 21.84 -2.31 10.84
CA THR A 117 22.24 -2.83 9.52
C THR A 117 21.79 -4.27 9.32
N ALA A 118 21.85 -5.13 10.35
CA ALA A 118 21.37 -6.51 10.26
C ALA A 118 19.86 -6.56 10.02
N ALA A 119 19.07 -5.80 10.81
CA ALA A 119 17.63 -5.72 10.64
C ALA A 119 17.23 -5.21 9.24
N LYS A 120 17.95 -4.22 8.71
CA LYS A 120 17.75 -3.74 7.33
C LYS A 120 17.99 -4.86 6.31
N LEU A 121 19.10 -5.58 6.43
CA LEU A 121 19.46 -6.66 5.50
C LEU A 121 18.48 -7.83 5.60
N GLU A 122 17.97 -8.16 6.78
CA GLU A 122 16.93 -9.20 6.94
C GLU A 122 15.63 -8.85 6.23
N VAL A 123 15.21 -7.58 6.28
CA VAL A 123 14.02 -7.12 5.56
C VAL A 123 14.25 -7.18 4.05
N GLU A 124 15.42 -6.76 3.59
CA GLU A 124 15.80 -6.81 2.17
C GLU A 124 15.83 -8.26 1.64
N MET A 125 16.37 -9.20 2.42
CA MET A 125 16.35 -10.62 2.10
C MET A 125 14.93 -11.18 1.98
N LYS A 126 14.05 -10.87 2.94
CA LYS A 126 12.64 -11.32 2.89
C LYS A 126 11.91 -10.79 1.66
N PHE A 127 12.21 -9.56 1.24
CA PHE A 127 11.61 -8.99 0.03
C PHE A 127 12.07 -9.72 -1.23
N LEU A 128 13.36 -10.04 -1.33
CA LEU A 128 13.90 -10.83 -2.43
C LEU A 128 13.30 -12.24 -2.49
N ASP A 129 13.12 -12.90 -1.34
CA ASP A 129 12.47 -14.21 -1.25
C ASP A 129 11.01 -14.15 -1.75
N GLN A 130 10.26 -13.11 -1.37
CA GLN A 130 8.89 -12.91 -1.84
C GLN A 130 8.83 -12.66 -3.35
N GLU A 131 9.75 -11.85 -3.89
CA GLU A 131 9.80 -11.55 -5.32
C GLU A 131 10.14 -12.81 -6.15
N THR A 132 11.08 -13.62 -5.67
CA THR A 132 11.45 -14.88 -6.34
C THR A 132 10.32 -15.90 -6.31
N GLU A 133 9.61 -16.06 -5.19
CA GLU A 133 8.47 -16.97 -5.10
C GLU A 133 7.31 -16.51 -6.00
N LEU A 134 7.08 -15.20 -6.11
CA LEU A 134 6.08 -14.66 -7.03
C LEU A 134 6.41 -15.00 -8.49
N LYS A 135 7.67 -14.81 -8.91
CA LYS A 135 8.13 -15.19 -10.26
C LYS A 135 7.97 -16.69 -10.50
N ARG A 136 8.31 -17.52 -9.50
CA ARG A 136 8.13 -18.97 -9.57
C ARG A 136 6.66 -19.36 -9.77
N LEU A 137 5.75 -18.78 -9.00
CA LEU A 137 4.30 -19.00 -9.13
C LEU A 137 3.77 -18.58 -10.50
N GLN A 138 4.27 -17.46 -11.05
CA GLN A 138 3.90 -17.02 -12.39
C GLN A 138 4.33 -18.01 -13.48
N ILE A 139 5.54 -18.55 -13.38
CA ILE A 139 6.04 -19.59 -14.30
C ILE A 139 5.21 -20.87 -14.16
N LEU A 140 4.94 -21.33 -12.94
CA LEU A 140 4.11 -22.51 -12.70
C LEU A 140 2.71 -22.36 -13.29
N LYS A 141 2.10 -21.18 -13.16
CA LYS A 141 0.82 -20.87 -13.80
C LYS A 141 0.90 -20.99 -15.32
N GLN A 142 1.97 -20.49 -15.96
CA GLN A 142 2.15 -20.61 -17.40
C GLN A 142 2.34 -22.05 -17.85
N ILE A 143 3.08 -22.86 -17.08
CA ILE A 143 3.25 -24.29 -17.34
C ILE A 143 1.89 -25.01 -17.28
N GLU A 144 1.09 -24.74 -16.24
CA GLU A 144 -0.23 -25.38 -16.11
C GLU A 144 -1.18 -24.96 -17.23
N MET A 145 -1.15 -23.68 -17.63
CA MET A 145 -1.92 -23.22 -18.80
C MET A 145 -1.50 -23.95 -20.08
N ALA A 146 -0.19 -24.04 -20.35
CA ALA A 146 0.32 -24.75 -21.53
C ALA A 146 -0.05 -26.24 -21.50
N ASN A 147 0.03 -26.90 -20.34
CA ASN A 147 -0.39 -28.29 -20.19
C ASN A 147 -1.90 -28.48 -20.40
N ALA A 148 -2.71 -27.54 -19.92
CA ALA A 148 -4.16 -27.56 -20.14
C ALA A 148 -4.51 -27.36 -21.62
N GLU A 149 -3.81 -26.45 -22.31
CA GLU A 149 -3.91 -26.24 -23.75
C GLU A 149 -3.51 -27.51 -24.52
N GLU A 150 -2.38 -28.15 -24.19
CA GLU A 150 -1.94 -29.41 -24.80
C GLU A 150 -2.99 -30.51 -24.64
N ARG A 151 -3.52 -30.71 -23.43
CA ARG A 151 -4.58 -31.71 -23.18
C ARG A 151 -5.86 -31.40 -23.96
N ALA A 152 -6.23 -30.13 -24.09
CA ALA A 152 -7.39 -29.74 -24.88
C ALA A 152 -7.18 -30.03 -26.37
N MET A 153 -5.98 -29.76 -26.90
CA MET A 153 -5.62 -30.04 -28.29
C MET A 153 -5.57 -31.54 -28.59
N LEU A 154 -4.99 -32.35 -27.70
CA LEU A 154 -4.98 -33.81 -27.84
C LEU A 154 -6.41 -34.36 -27.90
N LYS A 155 -7.32 -33.84 -27.06
CA LYS A 155 -8.72 -34.25 -27.07
C LYS A 155 -9.42 -33.90 -28.37
N ILE A 156 -9.16 -32.72 -28.93
CA ILE A 156 -9.67 -32.32 -30.25
C ILE A 156 -9.14 -33.27 -31.33
N GLN A 157 -7.84 -33.61 -31.29
CA GLN A 157 -7.23 -34.51 -32.27
C GLN A 157 -7.79 -35.94 -32.18
N GLU A 158 -8.05 -36.46 -30.97
CA GLU A 158 -8.72 -37.75 -30.78
C GLU A 158 -10.15 -37.74 -31.33
N GLU A 159 -10.89 -36.64 -31.17
CA GLU A 159 -12.23 -36.46 -31.75
C GLU A 159 -12.20 -36.36 -33.29
N GLU A 160 -11.14 -35.80 -33.87
CA GLU A 160 -10.94 -35.75 -35.34
C GLU A 160 -10.52 -37.10 -35.94
N VAL A 161 -9.70 -37.90 -35.24
CA VAL A 161 -9.29 -39.25 -35.68
C VAL A 161 -10.43 -40.28 -35.55
N ALA A 162 -11.40 -40.03 -34.67
CA ALA A 162 -12.58 -40.90 -34.49
C ALA A 162 -13.65 -40.75 -35.58
N ILE A 163 -13.47 -39.86 -36.56
CA ILE A 163 -14.33 -39.79 -37.75
C ILE A 163 -13.87 -40.90 -38.72
N PRO A 164 -14.65 -41.96 -38.95
CA PRO A 164 -14.26 -43.00 -39.89
C PRO A 164 -14.08 -42.38 -41.28
N SER A 165 -12.96 -42.67 -41.94
CA SER A 165 -12.83 -42.39 -43.37
C SER A 165 -14.01 -43.02 -44.11
N TYR A 166 -14.61 -42.29 -45.05
CA TYR A 166 -15.74 -42.76 -45.89
C TYR A 166 -15.44 -44.10 -46.59
N ASP A 167 -14.18 -44.49 -46.72
CA ASP A 167 -13.75 -45.76 -47.31
C ASP A 167 -14.02 -47.00 -46.42
N ASP A 168 -14.10 -46.86 -45.09
CA ASP A 168 -14.33 -47.99 -44.17
C ASP A 168 -15.83 -48.34 -44.03
N ILE A 169 -16.72 -47.40 -44.37
CA ILE A 169 -18.18 -47.62 -44.34
C ILE A 169 -18.63 -48.49 -45.52
N ASN A 170 -17.96 -48.40 -46.67
CA ASN A 170 -18.36 -49.11 -47.89
C ASN A 170 -18.00 -50.61 -47.90
N LYS A 171 -17.10 -51.10 -47.03
CA LYS A 171 -16.75 -52.54 -46.99
C LYS A 171 -17.74 -53.43 -46.23
N ASN A 172 -18.68 -52.84 -45.48
CA ASN A 172 -19.71 -53.58 -44.75
C ASN A 172 -21.08 -53.60 -45.43
N ILE A 173 -21.29 -52.81 -46.49
CA ILE A 173 -22.56 -52.77 -47.22
C ILE A 173 -22.68 -53.98 -48.18
N ASP A 174 -21.57 -54.50 -48.71
CA ASP A 174 -21.57 -55.65 -49.64
C ASP A 174 -21.71 -57.03 -48.97
N LYS A 175 -21.93 -57.11 -47.65
CA LYS A 175 -22.15 -58.38 -46.92
C LYS A 175 -23.57 -58.55 -46.36
N VAL A 176 -24.47 -57.58 -46.58
CA VAL A 176 -25.83 -57.59 -46.01
C VAL A 176 -26.89 -57.29 -47.08
N VAL A 177 -26.79 -57.93 -48.24
CA VAL A 177 -27.96 -58.18 -49.11
C VAL A 177 -27.81 -59.61 -49.68
N PRO A 178 -28.86 -60.46 -49.65
CA PRO A 178 -28.76 -61.91 -49.93
C PRO A 178 -28.34 -62.27 -51.36
#